data_AF-A0A7X7FXK7-F1
#
_entry.id   AF-A0A7X7FXK7-F1
#
_cell.length_a   1.000
_cell.length_b   1.000
_cell.length_c   1.000
_cell.angle_alpha   90.00
_cell.angle_beta   90.00
_cell.angle_gamma   90.00
#
_symmetry.space_group_name_H-M   'P 1'
#
loop_
_entity.id
_entity.type
_entity.pdbx_description
1 polymer ?
#
loop_
_entity_poly.entity_id
_entity_poly.type
_entity_poly.pdbx_seq_one_letter_code
_entity_poly.pdbx_strand_id
1 'polypeptide(L)'
;MSKTVQQSLLVLGILLLISIGSAVFILVQKQQLAAQNEYLQGQLTDAESRAQMLSKKAGDLESQLSGVRRDLDEKSRENKTLEKKASDADAELRRAKDDMSRLERDKREWDDRLQKMTAERDRLTKELQNRPTQDKIVEKVVEKVVTVPAAGIARSEAGSGTTIVVENKADEEYWAKVLKEKSALEIEIGDAKEKAAEAMLKVEEAKKTASDLEIEVGRLKNEREAILRKIKYGEELADNLSIELARSRNEQRVIKEMADRVSAENQQLRSQVKELTSTKVAL
;
A
#
# COMPACT_ATOMS: atom_id res chain seq x y z
N MET A 1 105.65 48.81 -27.14
CA MET A 1 104.68 48.48 -26.08
C MET A 1 105.41 47.75 -24.96
N SER A 2 105.27 48.17 -23.70
CA SER A 2 105.90 47.46 -22.57
C SER A 2 105.22 46.10 -22.36
N LYS A 3 105.98 45.10 -21.88
CA LYS A 3 105.45 43.76 -21.56
C LYS A 3 104.23 43.80 -20.62
N THR A 4 104.15 44.81 -19.76
CA THR A 4 103.02 45.09 -18.86
C THR A 4 101.74 45.47 -19.61
N VAL A 5 101.82 46.23 -20.71
CA VAL A 5 100.66 46.60 -21.53
C VAL A 5 100.09 45.38 -22.24
N GLN A 6 100.95 44.52 -22.81
CA GLN A 6 100.54 43.26 -23.45
C GLN A 6 99.91 42.28 -22.45
N GLN A 7 100.47 42.15 -21.24
CA GLN A 7 99.89 41.32 -20.18
C GLN A 7 98.52 41.86 -19.72
N SER A 8 98.35 43.18 -19.59
CA SER A 8 97.05 43.77 -19.23
C SER A 8 95.99 43.56 -20.32
N LEU A 9 96.37 43.64 -21.60
CA LEU A 9 95.48 43.40 -22.75
C LEU A 9 95.03 41.94 -22.84
N LEU A 10 95.92 41.01 -22.49
CA LEU A 10 95.62 39.57 -22.46
C LEU A 10 94.67 39.23 -21.30
N VAL A 11 94.91 39.80 -20.12
CA VAL A 11 94.00 39.68 -18.95
C VAL A 11 92.63 40.32 -19.24
N LEU A 12 92.60 41.49 -19.87
CA LEU A 12 91.35 42.14 -20.29
C LEU A 12 90.59 41.29 -21.31
N GLY A 13 91.29 40.70 -22.29
CA GLY A 13 90.68 39.80 -23.28
C GLY A 13 90.09 38.53 -22.64
N ILE A 14 90.78 37.94 -21.66
CA ILE A 14 90.27 36.79 -20.89
C ILE A 14 89.05 37.19 -20.05
N LEU A 15 89.08 38.33 -19.36
CA LEU A 15 87.94 38.86 -18.61
C LEU A 15 86.73 39.11 -19.50
N LEU A 16 86.95 39.64 -20.70
CA LEU A 16 85.90 39.91 -21.67
C LEU A 16 85.29 38.59 -22.20
N LEU A 17 86.11 37.57 -22.48
CA LEU A 17 85.63 36.24 -22.86
C LEU A 17 84.84 35.55 -21.73
N ILE A 18 85.29 35.67 -20.47
CA ILE A 18 84.57 35.15 -19.30
C ILE A 18 83.23 35.88 -19.13
N SER A 19 83.20 37.20 -19.33
CA SER A 19 81.98 38.01 -19.27
C SER A 19 80.99 37.68 -20.40
N ILE A 20 81.47 37.42 -21.62
CA ILE A 20 80.61 36.98 -22.73
C ILE A 20 80.09 35.56 -22.45
N GLY A 21 80.96 34.66 -21.99
CA GLY A 21 80.59 33.29 -21.65
C GLY A 21 79.53 33.21 -20.55
N SER A 22 79.68 34.03 -19.50
CA SER A 22 78.67 34.12 -18.43
C SER A 22 77.36 34.72 -18.93
N ALA A 23 77.39 35.74 -19.80
CA ALA A 23 76.19 36.31 -20.40
C ALA A 23 75.42 35.30 -21.28
N VAL A 24 76.12 34.50 -22.09
CA VAL A 24 75.51 33.44 -22.93
C VAL A 24 74.93 32.33 -22.05
N PHE A 25 75.64 31.90 -21.02
CA PHE A 25 75.16 30.88 -20.08
C PHE A 25 73.87 31.33 -19.36
N ILE A 26 73.82 32.58 -18.90
CA ILE A 26 72.63 33.17 -18.26
C ILE A 26 71.45 33.26 -19.24
N LEU A 27 71.69 33.58 -20.53
CA LEU A 27 70.64 33.61 -21.54
C LEU A 27 70.03 32.22 -21.78
N VAL A 28 70.86 31.18 -21.86
CA VAL A 28 70.39 29.80 -22.01
C VAL A 28 69.55 29.37 -20.80
N GLN A 29 70.02 29.66 -19.58
CA GLN A 29 69.25 29.38 -18.37
C GLN A 29 67.92 30.14 -18.33
N LYS A 30 67.90 31.41 -18.73
CA LYS A 30 66.67 32.21 -18.80
C LYS A 30 65.66 31.62 -19.78
N GLN A 31 66.11 31.13 -20.94
CA GLN A 31 65.24 30.52 -21.93
C GLN A 31 64.66 29.19 -21.43
N GLN A 32 65.45 28.37 -20.74
CA GLN A 32 64.97 27.13 -20.10
C GLN A 32 63.94 27.42 -19.00
N LEU A 33 64.22 28.40 -18.11
CA LEU A 33 63.30 28.82 -17.05
C LEU A 33 62.00 29.41 -17.61
N ALA A 34 62.06 30.13 -18.74
CA ALA A 34 60.88 30.66 -19.41
C ALA A 34 60.00 29.54 -19.99
N ALA A 35 60.62 28.56 -20.67
CA ALA A 35 59.90 27.39 -21.21
C ALA A 35 59.26 26.55 -20.09
N GLN A 36 59.97 26.38 -18.97
CA GLN A 36 59.44 25.68 -17.80
C GLN A 36 58.27 26.42 -17.14
N ASN A 37 58.35 27.76 -17.04
CA ASN A 37 57.24 28.58 -16.55
C ASN A 37 56.00 28.49 -17.43
N GLU A 38 56.17 28.51 -18.76
CA GLU A 38 55.06 28.37 -19.71
C GLU A 38 54.40 26.99 -19.59
N TYR A 39 55.21 25.93 -19.48
CA TYR A 39 54.73 24.58 -19.25
C TYR A 39 53.94 24.43 -17.94
N LEU A 40 54.48 24.95 -16.83
CA LEU A 40 53.80 24.93 -15.53
C LEU A 40 52.53 25.78 -15.52
N GLN A 41 52.52 26.90 -16.26
CA GLN A 41 51.33 27.73 -16.40
C GLN A 41 50.23 26.99 -17.18
N GLY A 42 50.59 26.23 -18.22
CA GLY A 42 49.68 25.33 -18.91
C GLY A 42 49.10 24.26 -17.99
N GLN A 43 49.94 23.58 -17.20
CA GLN A 43 49.48 22.60 -16.21
C GLN A 43 48.54 23.21 -15.16
N LEU A 44 48.84 24.42 -14.68
CA LEU A 44 48.00 25.10 -13.71
C LEU A 44 46.60 25.37 -14.28
N THR A 45 46.53 25.89 -15.51
CA THR A 45 45.24 26.16 -16.16
C THR A 45 44.42 24.90 -16.43
N ASP A 46 45.07 23.79 -16.80
CA ASP A 46 44.38 22.50 -16.97
C ASP A 46 43.90 21.94 -15.62
N ALA A 47 44.73 22.00 -14.59
CA ALA A 47 44.37 21.57 -13.24
C ALA A 47 43.19 22.41 -12.67
N GLU A 48 43.19 23.72 -12.86
CA GLU A 48 42.10 24.61 -12.47
C GLU A 48 40.80 24.27 -13.23
N SER A 49 40.88 24.05 -14.54
CA SER A 49 39.74 23.64 -15.37
C SER A 49 39.14 22.32 -14.90
N ARG A 50 39.99 21.31 -14.63
CA ARG A 50 39.57 20.01 -14.09
C ARG A 50 38.95 20.15 -12.70
N ALA A 51 39.53 20.97 -11.83
CA ALA A 51 38.98 21.24 -10.50
C ALA A 51 37.58 21.87 -10.59
N GLN A 52 37.36 22.79 -11.53
CA GLN A 52 36.03 23.37 -11.77
C GLN A 52 35.03 22.34 -12.30
N MET A 53 35.44 21.47 -13.23
CA MET A 53 34.57 20.39 -13.73
C MET A 53 34.17 19.41 -12.63
N LEU A 54 35.12 18.98 -11.79
CA LEU A 54 34.83 18.11 -10.66
C LEU A 54 33.94 18.80 -9.61
N SER A 55 34.13 20.11 -9.39
CA SER A 55 33.26 20.89 -8.52
C SER A 55 31.82 20.93 -9.03
N LYS A 56 31.62 21.10 -10.35
CA LYS A 56 30.29 21.04 -10.96
C LYS A 56 29.68 19.64 -10.82
N LYS A 57 30.44 18.60 -11.16
CA LYS A 57 30.01 17.20 -11.01
C LYS A 57 29.63 16.87 -9.57
N ALA A 58 30.39 17.33 -8.59
CA ALA A 58 30.08 17.15 -7.17
C ALA A 58 28.77 17.87 -6.80
N GLY A 59 28.53 19.08 -7.30
CA GLY A 59 27.27 19.80 -7.11
C GLY A 59 26.06 19.08 -7.72
N ASP A 60 26.22 18.56 -8.94
CA ASP A 60 25.17 17.80 -9.62
C ASP A 60 24.85 16.49 -8.88
N LEU A 61 25.87 15.75 -8.46
CA LEU A 61 25.72 14.53 -7.65
C LEU A 61 25.05 14.81 -6.30
N GLU A 62 25.40 15.92 -5.65
CA GLU A 62 24.78 16.34 -4.39
C GLU A 62 23.31 16.71 -4.57
N SER A 63 22.98 17.41 -5.66
CA SER A 63 21.60 17.72 -6.05
C SER A 63 20.79 16.44 -6.29
N GLN A 64 21.34 15.51 -7.10
CA GLN A 64 20.71 14.21 -7.38
C GLN A 64 20.52 13.39 -6.10
N LEU A 65 21.54 13.29 -5.25
CA LEU A 65 21.45 12.58 -3.97
C LEU A 65 20.37 13.17 -3.06
N SER A 66 20.27 14.50 -3.01
CA SER A 66 19.22 15.17 -2.23
C SER A 66 17.82 14.89 -2.79
N GLY A 67 17.68 14.82 -4.11
CA GLY A 67 16.44 14.44 -4.80
C GLY A 67 16.03 13.01 -4.45
N VAL A 68 16.93 12.06 -4.65
CA VAL A 68 16.69 10.64 -4.35
C VAL A 68 16.34 10.44 -2.86
N ARG A 69 16.99 11.15 -1.93
CA ARG A 69 16.65 11.08 -0.50
C ARG A 69 15.25 11.61 -0.21
N ARG A 70 14.83 12.70 -0.85
CA ARG A 70 13.45 13.21 -0.70
C ARG A 70 12.42 12.23 -1.25
N ASP A 71 12.68 11.67 -2.42
CA ASP A 71 11.82 10.65 -3.02
C ASP A 71 11.72 9.41 -2.12
N LEU A 72 12.84 9.00 -1.51
CA LEU A 72 12.88 7.89 -0.57
C LEU A 72 12.03 8.17 0.68
N ASP A 73 12.16 9.37 1.26
CA ASP A 73 11.36 9.79 2.40
C ASP A 73 9.86 9.83 2.07
N GLU A 74 9.50 10.34 0.89
CA GLU A 74 8.13 10.37 0.41
C GLU A 74 7.57 8.95 0.24
N LYS A 75 8.30 8.07 -0.46
CA LYS A 75 7.91 6.68 -0.64
C LYS A 75 7.85 5.89 0.67
N SER A 76 8.73 6.19 1.62
CA SER A 76 8.69 5.60 2.96
C SER A 76 7.42 6.01 3.73
N ARG A 77 6.99 7.27 3.61
CA ARG A 77 5.72 7.75 4.19
C ARG A 77 4.51 7.13 3.50
N GLU A 78 4.54 7.04 2.17
CA GLU A 78 3.48 6.40 1.38
C GLU A 78 3.33 4.92 1.79
N ASN A 79 4.46 4.20 1.91
CA ASN A 79 4.49 2.82 2.35
C ASN A 79 3.87 2.63 3.75
N LYS A 80 4.22 3.47 4.72
CA LYS A 80 3.59 3.45 6.07
C LYS A 80 2.09 3.72 6.01
N THR A 81 1.66 4.58 5.11
CA THR A 81 0.24 4.91 4.92
C THR A 81 -0.52 3.73 4.31
N LEU A 82 0.05 3.10 3.28
CA LEU A 82 -0.52 1.89 2.67
C LEU A 82 -0.53 0.71 3.64
N GLU A 83 0.50 0.56 4.46
CA GLU A 83 0.56 -0.46 5.49
C GLU A 83 -0.59 -0.32 6.52
N LYS A 84 -0.86 0.91 6.98
CA LYS A 84 -2.02 1.18 7.83
C LYS A 84 -3.33 0.85 7.12
N LYS A 85 -3.53 1.35 5.90
CA LYS A 85 -4.74 1.06 5.10
C LYS A 85 -4.95 -0.44 4.87
N ALA A 86 -3.89 -1.18 4.55
CA ALA A 86 -3.95 -2.62 4.36
C ALA A 86 -4.32 -3.34 5.67
N SER A 87 -3.76 -2.91 6.80
CA SER A 87 -4.09 -3.46 8.12
C SER A 87 -5.54 -3.17 8.52
N ASP A 88 -6.01 -1.95 8.28
CA ASP A 88 -7.38 -1.54 8.57
C ASP A 88 -8.38 -2.34 7.71
N ALA A 89 -8.11 -2.45 6.40
CA ALA A 89 -8.91 -3.24 5.47
C ALA A 89 -8.90 -4.74 5.81
N ASP A 90 -7.75 -5.31 6.23
CA ASP A 90 -7.66 -6.69 6.72
C ASP A 90 -8.51 -6.89 7.99
N ALA A 91 -8.54 -5.91 8.90
CA ALA A 91 -9.35 -5.97 10.10
C ALA A 91 -10.86 -5.88 9.79
N GLU A 92 -11.25 -5.01 8.86
CA GLU A 92 -12.63 -4.90 8.36
C GLU A 92 -13.07 -6.18 7.65
N LEU A 93 -12.20 -6.75 6.79
CA LEU A 93 -12.47 -8.02 6.12
C LEU A 93 -12.73 -9.16 7.11
N ARG A 94 -11.94 -9.24 8.19
CA ARG A 94 -12.16 -10.23 9.26
C ARG A 94 -13.50 -10.04 9.94
N ARG A 95 -13.86 -8.80 10.29
CA ARG A 95 -15.18 -8.50 10.89
C ARG A 95 -16.32 -8.85 9.93
N ALA A 96 -16.21 -8.50 8.65
CA ALA A 96 -17.20 -8.85 7.65
C ALA A 96 -17.36 -10.38 7.49
N LYS A 97 -16.26 -11.14 7.52
CA LYS A 97 -16.29 -12.62 7.48
C LYS A 97 -16.92 -13.22 8.75
N ASP A 98 -16.69 -12.61 9.91
CA ASP A 98 -17.32 -13.04 11.17
C ASP A 98 -18.82 -12.75 11.18
N ASP A 99 -19.22 -11.56 10.74
CA ASP A 99 -20.63 -11.14 10.62
C ASP A 99 -21.37 -11.99 9.59
N MET A 100 -20.75 -12.27 8.45
CA MET A 100 -21.23 -13.25 7.49
C MET A 100 -21.53 -14.60 8.15
N SER A 101 -20.56 -15.13 8.89
CA SER A 101 -20.69 -16.45 9.54
C SER A 101 -21.78 -16.48 10.61
N ARG A 102 -22.13 -15.31 11.18
CA ARG A 102 -23.27 -15.16 12.09
C ARG A 102 -24.58 -15.13 11.32
N LEU A 103 -24.68 -14.30 10.28
CA LEU A 103 -25.87 -14.19 9.43
C LEU A 103 -26.22 -15.52 8.75
N GLU A 104 -25.22 -16.30 8.32
CA GLU A 104 -25.45 -17.65 7.77
C GLU A 104 -25.99 -18.65 8.81
N ARG A 105 -25.67 -18.46 10.10
CA ARG A 105 -26.24 -19.27 11.17
C ARG A 105 -27.68 -18.85 11.45
N ASP A 106 -27.93 -17.55 11.54
CA ASP A 106 -29.27 -17.00 11.74
C ASP A 106 -30.21 -17.42 10.60
N LYS A 107 -29.74 -17.34 9.35
CA LYS A 107 -30.48 -17.83 8.18
C LYS A 107 -30.88 -19.30 8.33
N ARG A 108 -29.92 -20.17 8.68
CA ARG A 108 -30.17 -21.61 8.89
C ARG A 108 -31.18 -21.84 10.01
N GLU A 109 -31.09 -21.09 11.10
CA GLU A 109 -32.05 -21.21 12.21
C GLU A 109 -33.46 -20.79 11.78
N TRP A 110 -33.61 -19.73 10.99
CA TRP A 110 -34.90 -19.31 10.45
C TRP A 110 -35.46 -20.31 9.45
N ASP A 111 -34.62 -20.87 8.56
CA ASP A 111 -35.03 -21.93 7.63
C ASP A 111 -35.54 -23.18 8.39
N ASP A 112 -34.83 -23.61 9.44
CA ASP A 112 -35.24 -24.73 10.29
C ASP A 112 -36.55 -24.46 11.03
N ARG A 113 -36.71 -23.25 11.59
CA ARG A 113 -37.96 -22.83 12.27
C ARG A 113 -39.12 -22.81 11.28
N LEU A 114 -38.91 -22.26 10.09
CA LEU A 114 -39.92 -22.21 9.04
C LEU A 114 -40.36 -23.61 8.62
N GLN A 115 -39.42 -24.55 8.49
CA GLN A 115 -39.72 -25.94 8.15
C GLN A 115 -40.58 -26.62 9.23
N LYS A 116 -40.25 -26.42 10.52
CA LYS A 116 -41.02 -26.96 11.66
C LYS A 116 -42.43 -26.39 11.71
N MET A 117 -42.58 -25.06 11.68
CA MET A 117 -43.90 -24.40 11.71
C MET A 117 -44.75 -24.80 10.50
N THR A 118 -44.14 -24.92 9.33
CA THR A 118 -44.83 -25.36 8.11
C THR A 118 -45.37 -26.79 8.26
N ALA A 119 -44.57 -27.71 8.82
CA ALA A 119 -44.99 -29.08 9.08
C ALA A 119 -46.12 -29.17 10.13
N GLU A 120 -46.06 -28.36 11.18
CA GLU A 120 -47.14 -28.27 12.19
C GLU A 120 -48.43 -27.71 11.59
N ARG A 121 -48.34 -26.64 10.79
CA ARG A 121 -49.49 -26.10 10.06
C ARG A 121 -50.10 -27.14 9.11
N ASP A 122 -49.28 -27.88 8.37
CA ASP A 122 -49.76 -28.96 7.49
C ASP A 122 -50.43 -30.10 8.29
N ARG A 123 -49.89 -30.43 9.47
CA ARG A 123 -50.49 -31.42 10.37
C ARG A 123 -51.86 -30.97 10.87
N LEU A 124 -51.98 -29.74 11.40
CA LEU A 124 -53.26 -29.18 11.86
C LEU A 124 -54.27 -29.05 10.71
N THR A 125 -53.79 -28.70 9.52
CA THR A 125 -54.63 -28.63 8.31
C THR A 125 -55.20 -30.01 7.95
N LYS A 126 -54.39 -31.07 8.03
CA LYS A 126 -54.88 -32.45 7.84
C LYS A 126 -55.86 -32.86 8.92
N GLU A 127 -55.63 -32.46 10.17
CA GLU A 127 -56.54 -32.75 11.28
C GLU A 127 -57.89 -32.07 11.11
N LEU A 128 -57.90 -30.81 10.65
CA LEU A 128 -59.11 -30.08 10.25
C LEU A 128 -59.83 -30.71 9.06
N GLN A 129 -59.10 -31.22 8.07
CA GLN A 129 -59.70 -31.93 6.92
C GLN A 129 -60.31 -33.29 7.31
N ASN A 130 -59.71 -33.97 8.29
CA ASN A 130 -60.21 -35.24 8.84
C ASN A 130 -61.28 -35.04 9.93
N ARG A 131 -61.74 -33.80 10.16
CA ARG A 131 -62.84 -33.51 11.08
C ARG A 131 -64.04 -34.36 10.64
N PRO A 132 -64.60 -35.21 11.52
CA PRO A 132 -65.79 -35.99 11.19
C PRO A 132 -66.93 -35.00 10.92
N THR A 133 -67.31 -34.85 9.66
CA THR A 133 -68.54 -34.15 9.27
C THR A 133 -69.71 -34.91 9.89
N GLN A 134 -70.49 -34.23 10.72
CA GLN A 134 -71.68 -34.76 11.40
C GLN A 134 -72.85 -35.13 10.46
N ASP A 135 -72.62 -35.25 9.16
CA ASP A 135 -73.71 -35.37 8.17
C ASP A 135 -74.13 -36.81 7.84
N LYS A 136 -73.92 -37.80 8.72
CA LYS A 136 -74.29 -39.20 8.41
C LYS A 136 -75.06 -39.98 9.47
N ILE A 137 -75.70 -39.34 10.46
CA ILE A 137 -76.45 -40.08 11.49
C ILE A 137 -77.99 -39.90 11.41
N VAL A 138 -78.53 -38.98 10.59
CA VAL A 138 -79.99 -38.79 10.56
C VAL A 138 -80.73 -39.68 9.53
N GLU A 139 -80.04 -40.38 8.62
CA GLU A 139 -80.70 -41.11 7.52
C GLU A 139 -81.07 -42.57 7.83
N LYS A 140 -81.27 -42.94 9.10
CA LYS A 140 -81.66 -44.31 9.47
C LYS A 140 -82.80 -44.40 10.49
N VAL A 141 -83.83 -43.56 10.33
CA VAL A 141 -85.09 -43.72 11.09
C VAL A 141 -86.34 -43.44 10.24
N VAL A 142 -86.40 -43.85 8.97
CA VAL A 142 -87.71 -43.98 8.29
C VAL A 142 -87.69 -45.10 7.24
N GLU A 143 -87.55 -46.36 7.67
CA GLU A 143 -87.98 -47.47 6.81
C GLU A 143 -88.39 -48.69 7.64
N LYS A 144 -89.60 -48.63 8.18
CA LYS A 144 -90.43 -49.82 8.49
C LYS A 144 -91.88 -49.37 8.65
N VAL A 145 -92.50 -49.03 7.52
CA VAL A 145 -93.95 -49.05 7.39
C VAL A 145 -94.32 -50.43 6.87
N VAL A 146 -94.80 -51.30 7.76
CA VAL A 146 -95.56 -52.51 7.41
C VAL A 146 -96.82 -52.56 8.27
N THR A 147 -97.89 -52.09 7.65
CA THR A 147 -99.33 -52.43 7.72
C THR A 147 -99.99 -53.17 8.91
N VAL A 148 -100.94 -52.46 9.58
CA VAL A 148 -102.41 -52.74 9.82
C VAL A 148 -102.83 -53.88 10.81
N PRO A 149 -103.98 -53.89 11.56
CA PRO A 149 -104.99 -52.85 11.95
C PRO A 149 -105.46 -52.83 13.47
N ALA A 150 -106.25 -51.79 13.79
CA ALA A 150 -107.46 -51.73 14.65
C ALA A 150 -107.41 -51.59 16.20
N ALA A 151 -108.26 -50.65 16.64
CA ALA A 151 -108.94 -50.48 17.94
C ALA A 151 -108.28 -49.64 19.05
N GLY A 152 -108.85 -48.44 19.28
CA GLY A 152 -109.43 -48.10 20.58
C GLY A 152 -108.66 -47.20 21.56
N ILE A 153 -109.10 -45.93 21.66
CA ILE A 153 -109.35 -45.14 22.90
C ILE A 153 -108.17 -44.77 23.84
N ALA A 154 -107.84 -43.48 23.76
CA ALA A 154 -107.62 -42.48 24.84
C ALA A 154 -106.40 -42.45 25.80
N ARG A 155 -105.85 -41.21 25.86
CA ARG A 155 -105.53 -40.37 27.04
C ARG A 155 -104.09 -40.36 27.61
N SER A 156 -103.67 -39.11 27.93
CA SER A 156 -102.72 -38.69 28.97
C SER A 156 -101.24 -38.78 28.61
N GLU A 157 -100.60 -37.67 28.24
CA GLU A 157 -99.83 -36.74 29.10
C GLU A 157 -98.45 -37.24 29.56
N ALA A 158 -97.54 -36.27 29.62
CA ALA A 158 -96.23 -36.29 30.28
C ALA A 158 -95.12 -37.08 29.57
N GLY A 159 -94.35 -36.33 28.78
CA GLY A 159 -93.04 -36.74 28.30
C GLY A 159 -92.27 -35.50 27.90
N SER A 160 -91.79 -34.76 28.91
CA SER A 160 -90.79 -33.70 28.77
C SER A 160 -89.53 -34.26 28.12
N GLY A 161 -89.55 -34.37 26.80
CA GLY A 161 -88.38 -34.56 25.98
C GLY A 161 -87.68 -33.22 25.83
N THR A 162 -87.09 -32.72 26.92
CA THR A 162 -85.94 -31.84 26.79
C THR A 162 -84.90 -32.68 26.07
N THR A 163 -84.79 -32.52 24.75
CA THR A 163 -83.67 -33.03 23.98
C THR A 163 -82.45 -32.35 24.58
N ILE A 164 -81.79 -33.08 25.47
CA ILE A 164 -80.49 -32.74 26.02
C ILE A 164 -79.56 -32.75 24.80
N VAL A 165 -79.36 -31.57 24.20
CA VAL A 165 -78.21 -31.27 23.35
C VAL A 165 -77.00 -31.24 24.30
N VAL A 166 -76.57 -32.41 24.73
CA VAL A 166 -75.25 -32.63 25.38
C VAL A 166 -74.46 -33.46 24.40
N GLU A 167 -74.18 -32.85 23.26
CA GLU A 167 -73.16 -33.27 22.33
C GLU A 167 -72.75 -31.97 21.64
N ASN A 168 -71.48 -31.57 21.82
CA ASN A 168 -70.70 -30.65 20.99
C ASN A 168 -70.00 -29.46 21.64
N LYS A 169 -70.32 -28.97 22.85
CA LYS A 169 -69.57 -27.79 23.37
C LYS A 169 -68.06 -28.06 23.54
N ALA A 170 -67.70 -29.23 24.06
CA ALA A 170 -66.31 -29.63 24.23
C ALA A 170 -65.59 -29.88 22.88
N ASP A 171 -66.30 -30.45 21.90
CA ASP A 171 -65.75 -30.67 20.55
C ASP A 171 -65.62 -29.33 19.79
N GLU A 172 -66.59 -28.43 19.90
CA GLU A 172 -66.53 -27.08 19.34
C GLU A 172 -65.39 -26.26 19.96
N GLU A 173 -65.17 -26.34 21.27
CA GLU A 173 -64.02 -25.71 21.93
C GLU A 173 -62.68 -26.28 21.41
N TYR A 174 -62.59 -27.60 21.21
CA TYR A 174 -61.41 -28.24 20.63
C TYR A 174 -61.12 -27.73 19.21
N TRP A 175 -62.13 -27.74 18.34
CA TRP A 175 -61.97 -27.28 16.95
C TRP A 175 -61.69 -25.77 16.86
N ALA A 176 -62.30 -24.96 17.72
CA ALA A 176 -61.99 -23.54 17.81
C ALA A 176 -60.54 -23.29 18.25
N LYS A 177 -60.02 -24.10 19.18
CA LYS A 177 -58.62 -24.04 19.61
C LYS A 177 -57.66 -24.43 18.48
N VAL A 178 -57.94 -25.50 17.75
CA VAL A 178 -57.15 -25.94 16.58
C VAL A 178 -57.13 -24.87 15.47
N LEU A 179 -58.27 -24.23 15.20
CA LEU A 179 -58.36 -23.10 14.24
C LEU A 179 -57.55 -21.89 14.70
N LYS A 180 -57.61 -21.56 15.99
CA LYS A 180 -56.82 -20.47 16.57
C LYS A 180 -55.32 -20.76 16.47
N GLU A 181 -54.89 -21.97 16.84
CA GLU A 181 -53.49 -22.41 16.73
C GLU A 181 -53.01 -22.39 15.28
N LYS A 182 -53.81 -22.84 14.32
CA LYS A 182 -53.49 -22.74 12.89
C LYS A 182 -53.31 -21.29 12.44
N SER A 183 -54.23 -20.39 12.80
CA SER A 183 -54.15 -18.97 12.43
C SER A 183 -52.94 -18.27 13.05
N ALA A 184 -52.60 -18.62 14.30
CA ALA A 184 -51.40 -18.12 14.97
C ALA A 184 -50.13 -18.61 14.25
N LEU A 185 -50.06 -19.90 13.90
CA LEU A 185 -48.94 -20.45 13.12
C LEU A 185 -48.85 -19.87 11.71
N GLU A 186 -49.96 -19.57 11.04
CA GLU A 186 -49.93 -18.90 9.73
C GLU A 186 -49.33 -17.50 9.80
N ILE A 187 -49.61 -16.74 10.86
CA ILE A 187 -49.00 -15.43 11.10
C ILE A 187 -47.51 -15.59 11.41
N GLU A 188 -47.15 -16.49 12.32
CA GLU A 188 -45.73 -16.74 12.67
C GLU A 188 -44.91 -17.26 11.48
N ILE A 189 -45.49 -18.07 10.60
CA ILE A 189 -44.86 -18.49 9.34
C ILE A 189 -44.62 -17.29 8.42
N GLY A 190 -45.56 -16.34 8.37
CA GLY A 190 -45.39 -15.09 7.62
C GLY A 190 -44.20 -14.28 8.14
N ASP A 191 -44.18 -14.02 9.45
CA ASP A 191 -43.12 -13.27 10.12
C ASP A 191 -41.75 -13.97 9.99
N ALA A 192 -41.72 -15.30 10.12
CA ALA A 192 -40.50 -16.10 9.97
C ALA A 192 -39.98 -16.07 8.52
N LYS A 193 -40.87 -16.09 7.52
CA LYS A 193 -40.47 -15.94 6.11
C LYS A 193 -39.87 -14.57 5.82
N GLU A 194 -40.46 -13.51 6.37
CA GLU A 194 -39.94 -12.15 6.19
C GLU A 194 -38.54 -12.02 6.79
N LYS A 195 -38.34 -12.52 8.02
CA LYS A 195 -37.01 -12.54 8.66
C LYS A 195 -35.99 -13.42 7.93
N ALA A 196 -36.41 -14.57 7.40
CA ALA A 196 -35.54 -15.43 6.59
C ALA A 196 -35.11 -14.73 5.29
N ALA A 197 -36.03 -14.04 4.61
CA ALA A 197 -35.73 -13.26 3.41
C ALA A 197 -34.79 -12.09 3.72
N GLU A 198 -35.01 -11.36 4.81
CA GLU A 198 -34.14 -10.28 5.26
C GLU A 198 -32.73 -10.80 5.59
N ALA A 199 -32.63 -11.90 6.33
CA ALA A 199 -31.35 -12.54 6.64
C ALA A 199 -30.61 -12.98 5.37
N MET A 200 -31.33 -13.52 4.38
CA MET A 200 -30.74 -13.94 3.10
C MET A 200 -30.20 -12.76 2.28
N LEU A 201 -30.90 -11.62 2.27
CA LEU A 201 -30.40 -10.39 1.63
C LEU A 201 -29.15 -9.86 2.34
N LYS A 202 -29.15 -9.83 3.69
CA LYS A 202 -28.00 -9.41 4.49
C LYS A 202 -26.78 -10.31 4.29
N VAL A 203 -26.98 -11.63 4.17
CA VAL A 203 -25.91 -12.57 3.81
C VAL A 203 -25.31 -12.18 2.46
N GLU A 204 -26.12 -11.96 1.43
CA GLU A 204 -25.56 -11.71 0.10
C GLU A 204 -24.87 -10.33 -0.02
N GLU A 205 -25.37 -9.32 0.70
CA GLU A 205 -24.70 -8.03 0.85
C GLU A 205 -23.37 -8.15 1.61
N ALA A 206 -23.35 -8.88 2.73
CA ALA A 206 -22.13 -9.17 3.48
C ALA A 206 -21.11 -9.94 2.61
N LYS A 207 -21.57 -10.75 1.66
CA LYS A 207 -20.71 -11.58 0.82
C LYS A 207 -20.00 -10.74 -0.21
N LYS A 208 -20.77 -9.83 -0.81
CA LYS A 208 -20.26 -8.86 -1.76
C LYS A 208 -19.24 -7.94 -1.08
N THR A 209 -19.56 -7.39 0.07
CA THR A 209 -18.63 -6.52 0.82
C THR A 209 -17.36 -7.26 1.25
N ALA A 210 -17.46 -8.50 1.72
CA ALA A 210 -16.28 -9.31 2.03
C ALA A 210 -15.41 -9.58 0.80
N SER A 211 -16.03 -9.89 -0.36
CA SER A 211 -15.29 -10.07 -1.62
C SER A 211 -14.61 -8.78 -2.08
N ASP A 212 -15.30 -7.64 -2.00
CA ASP A 212 -14.76 -6.34 -2.40
C ASP A 212 -13.57 -5.95 -1.49
N LEU A 213 -13.70 -6.15 -0.18
CA LEU A 213 -12.62 -5.93 0.79
C LEU A 213 -11.42 -6.87 0.57
N GLU A 214 -11.65 -8.12 0.18
CA GLU A 214 -10.58 -9.08 -0.12
C GLU A 214 -9.77 -8.66 -1.35
N ILE A 215 -10.44 -8.16 -2.39
CA ILE A 215 -9.78 -7.58 -3.57
C ILE A 215 -8.97 -6.33 -3.17
N GLU A 216 -9.55 -5.44 -2.37
CA GLU A 216 -8.90 -4.20 -1.93
C GLU A 216 -7.66 -4.47 -1.06
N VAL A 217 -7.74 -5.42 -0.12
CA VAL A 217 -6.59 -5.89 0.67
C VAL A 217 -5.49 -6.41 -0.26
N GLY A 218 -5.84 -7.23 -1.26
CA GLY A 218 -4.89 -7.74 -2.23
C GLY A 218 -4.22 -6.62 -3.04
N ARG A 219 -5.01 -5.64 -3.50
CA ARG A 219 -4.52 -4.46 -4.23
C ARG A 219 -3.54 -3.65 -3.38
N LEU A 220 -3.91 -3.32 -2.14
CA LEU A 220 -3.08 -2.55 -1.21
C LEU A 220 -1.77 -3.26 -0.86
N LYS A 221 -1.80 -4.60 -0.68
CA LYS A 221 -0.58 -5.39 -0.46
C LYS A 221 0.36 -5.36 -1.66
N ASN A 222 -0.18 -5.53 -2.87
CA ASN A 222 0.62 -5.47 -4.10
C ASN A 222 1.25 -4.08 -4.32
N GLU A 223 0.50 -3.01 -4.05
CA GLU A 223 1.02 -1.64 -4.12
C GLU A 223 2.13 -1.40 -3.10
N ARG A 224 1.94 -1.87 -1.87
CA ARG A 224 2.96 -1.82 -0.81
C ARG A 224 4.25 -2.51 -1.25
N GLU A 225 4.16 -3.72 -1.81
CA GLU A 225 5.33 -4.44 -2.32
C GLU A 225 6.02 -3.71 -3.47
N ALA A 226 5.25 -3.12 -4.39
CA ALA A 226 5.81 -2.33 -5.47
C ALA A 226 6.56 -1.09 -4.95
N ILE A 227 6.03 -0.42 -3.92
CA ILE A 227 6.71 0.70 -3.27
C ILE A 227 7.96 0.23 -2.52
N LEU A 228 7.91 -0.90 -1.80
CA LEU A 228 9.08 -1.46 -1.12
C LEU A 228 10.23 -1.74 -2.09
N ARG A 229 9.93 -2.25 -3.30
CA ARG A 229 10.93 -2.43 -4.36
C ARG A 229 11.55 -1.09 -4.81
N LYS A 230 10.72 -0.05 -4.95
CA LYS A 230 11.19 1.30 -5.32
C LYS A 230 12.05 1.92 -4.22
N ILE A 231 11.68 1.74 -2.95
CA ILE A 231 12.46 2.18 -1.79
C ILE A 231 13.84 1.53 -1.83
N LYS A 232 13.89 0.19 -1.96
CA LYS A 232 15.16 -0.55 -2.02
C LYS A 232 16.06 -0.06 -3.18
N TYR A 233 15.49 0.10 -4.37
CA TYR A 233 16.23 0.64 -5.51
C TYR A 233 16.74 2.07 -5.25
N GLY A 234 15.91 2.92 -4.64
CA GLY A 234 16.28 4.28 -4.26
C GLY A 234 17.40 4.33 -3.21
N GLU A 235 17.40 3.42 -2.23
CA GLU A 235 18.48 3.26 -1.25
C GLU A 235 19.80 2.89 -1.94
N GLU A 236 19.79 1.87 -2.81
CA GLU A 236 20.98 1.46 -3.57
C GLU A 236 21.50 2.60 -4.47
N LEU A 237 20.60 3.36 -5.10
CA LEU A 237 20.98 4.53 -5.89
C LEU A 237 21.59 5.64 -5.03
N ALA A 238 20.99 5.94 -3.88
CA ALA A 238 21.50 6.95 -2.95
C ALA A 238 22.89 6.57 -2.42
N ASP A 239 23.12 5.30 -2.11
CA ASP A 239 24.42 4.80 -1.66
C ASP A 239 25.47 4.93 -2.77
N ASN A 240 25.14 4.52 -3.99
CA ASN A 240 26.03 4.66 -5.15
C ASN A 240 26.39 6.12 -5.44
N LEU A 241 25.39 7.02 -5.44
CA LEU A 241 25.61 8.46 -5.62
C LEU A 241 26.45 9.06 -4.48
N SER A 242 26.25 8.60 -3.25
CA SER A 242 27.04 9.04 -2.09
C SER A 242 28.50 8.63 -2.23
N ILE A 243 28.76 7.41 -2.70
CA ILE A 243 30.12 6.92 -2.96
C ILE A 243 30.76 7.73 -4.10
N GLU A 244 30.04 7.98 -5.20
CA GLU A 244 30.56 8.75 -6.32
C GLU A 244 30.83 10.20 -5.93
N LEU A 245 29.96 10.81 -5.13
CA LEU A 245 30.17 12.15 -4.58
C LEU A 245 31.43 12.21 -3.71
N ALA A 246 31.65 11.21 -2.84
CA ALA A 246 32.84 11.13 -2.01
C ALA A 246 34.12 11.00 -2.85
N ARG A 247 34.10 10.18 -3.91
CA ARG A 247 35.20 10.05 -4.86
C ARG A 247 35.46 11.37 -5.60
N SER A 248 34.43 12.00 -6.15
CA SER A 248 34.52 13.27 -6.87
C SER A 248 35.11 14.38 -5.98
N ARG A 249 34.65 14.49 -4.72
CA ARG A 249 35.20 15.44 -3.74
C ARG A 249 36.66 15.16 -3.41
N ASN A 250 37.04 13.89 -3.27
CA ASN A 250 38.44 13.53 -3.02
C ASN A 250 39.33 13.83 -4.23
N GLU A 251 38.89 13.51 -5.44
CA GLU A 251 39.61 13.86 -6.68
C GLU A 251 39.76 15.38 -6.82
N GLN A 252 38.71 16.14 -6.55
CA GLN A 252 38.75 17.61 -6.55
C GLN A 252 39.79 18.13 -5.56
N ARG A 253 39.85 17.58 -4.35
CA ARG A 253 40.85 17.95 -3.34
C ARG A 253 42.28 17.67 -3.83
N VAL A 254 42.52 16.47 -4.37
CA VAL A 254 43.86 16.09 -4.87
C VAL A 254 44.31 16.99 -6.02
N ILE A 255 43.42 17.30 -6.98
CA ILE A 255 43.75 18.20 -8.09
C ILE A 255 44.01 19.62 -7.59
N LYS A 256 43.22 20.11 -6.62
CA LYS A 256 43.43 21.43 -6.04
C LYS A 256 44.77 21.53 -5.31
N GLU A 257 45.12 20.53 -4.51
CA GLU A 257 46.42 20.45 -3.84
C GLU A 257 47.59 20.41 -4.85
N MET A 258 47.42 19.71 -5.97
CA MET A 258 48.39 19.70 -7.06
C MET A 258 48.50 21.08 -7.74
N ALA A 259 47.38 21.74 -8.02
CA ALA A 259 47.35 23.08 -8.60
C ALA A 259 48.04 24.10 -7.68
N ASP A 260 47.76 24.05 -6.38
CA ASP A 260 48.39 24.92 -5.38
C ASP A 260 49.92 24.70 -5.34
N ARG A 261 50.39 23.45 -5.43
CA ARG A 261 51.82 23.12 -5.50
C ARG A 261 52.47 23.67 -6.78
N VAL A 262 51.86 23.43 -7.95
CA VAL A 262 52.36 23.93 -9.24
C VAL A 262 52.39 25.46 -9.27
N SER A 263 51.39 26.11 -8.68
CA SER A 263 51.34 27.57 -8.54
C SER A 263 52.50 28.09 -7.69
N ALA A 264 52.77 27.45 -6.54
CA ALA A 264 53.91 27.81 -5.69
C ALA A 264 55.26 27.64 -6.40
N GLU A 265 55.45 26.53 -7.12
CA GLU A 265 56.65 26.28 -7.93
C GLU A 265 56.80 27.34 -9.04
N ASN A 266 55.72 27.72 -9.72
CA ASN A 266 55.74 28.77 -10.74
C ASN A 266 56.13 30.13 -10.15
N GLN A 267 55.60 30.48 -8.97
CA GLN A 267 55.97 31.72 -8.28
C GLN A 267 57.46 31.75 -7.91
N GLN A 268 58.01 30.62 -7.45
CA GLN A 268 59.43 30.48 -7.13
C GLN A 268 60.31 30.58 -8.38
N LEU A 269 59.93 29.96 -9.51
CA LEU A 269 60.69 30.09 -10.75
C LEU A 269 60.64 31.53 -11.29
N ARG A 270 59.51 32.22 -11.18
CA ARG A 270 59.40 33.64 -11.54
C ARG A 270 60.29 34.52 -10.68
N SER A 271 60.37 34.27 -9.37
CA SER A 271 61.28 35.03 -8.49
C SER A 271 62.74 34.78 -8.87
N GLN A 272 63.12 33.53 -9.16
CA GLN A 272 64.47 33.18 -9.64
C GLN A 272 64.81 33.88 -10.97
N VAL A 273 63.88 33.91 -11.94
CA VAL A 273 64.08 34.64 -13.20
C VAL A 273 64.28 36.14 -12.96
N LYS A 274 63.52 36.72 -12.01
CA LYS A 274 63.64 38.14 -11.63
C LYS A 274 64.99 38.43 -10.97
N GLU A 275 65.43 37.57 -10.05
CA GLU A 275 66.75 37.67 -9.41
C GLU A 275 67.87 37.62 -10.46
N LEU A 276 67.88 36.59 -11.32
CA LEU A 276 68.85 36.48 -12.43
C LEU A 276 68.88 37.72 -13.32
N THR A 277 67.71 38.29 -13.61
CA THR A 277 67.60 39.53 -14.40
C THR A 277 68.11 40.75 -13.64
N SER A 278 67.93 40.83 -12.32
CA SER A 278 68.47 41.92 -11.49
C SER A 278 69.99 41.86 -11.35
N THR A 279 70.58 40.67 -11.21
CA THR A 279 72.04 40.49 -11.26
C THR A 279 72.64 40.92 -12.59
N LYS A 280 71.91 40.76 -13.71
CA LYS A 280 72.34 41.28 -15.02
C LYS A 280 72.36 42.82 -15.07
N VAL A 281 71.52 43.51 -14.30
CA VAL A 281 71.48 44.99 -14.27
C VAL A 281 72.55 45.56 -13.32
N ALA A 282 72.98 44.78 -12.32
CA ALA A 282 73.97 45.19 -11.33
C ALA A 282 75.43 44.89 -11.72
N LEU A 283 75.66 44.00 -12.70
CA LEU A 283 76.97 43.68 -13.31
C LEU A 283 77.13 44.38 -14.66
#